data_AF-A0A6P0XZY2-F1
#
_entry.id   AF-A0A6P0XZY2-F1
#
_cell.length_a   1.000
_cell.length_b   1.000
_cell.length_c   1.000
_cell.angle_alpha   90.00
_cell.angle_beta   90.00
_cell.angle_gamma   90.00
#
_symmetry.space_group_name_H-M   'P 1'
#
loop_
_entity.id
_entity.type
_entity.pdbx_description
1 polymer ?
#
loop_
_entity_poly.entity_id
_entity_poly.type
_entity_poly.pdbx_seq_one_letter_code
_entity_poly.pdbx_strand_id
1 'polypeptide(L)'
;MKQKLLKIILVTIFTSLLIIFTSCQKTPPGIVTIRSANSTWIQELFQTEVVNIGLEKLGYKVERQKEIDYPAIYISLANGDLEYSTVYYEPQHNEFFENAGREKKLEGVGILTPN
;
A
#
# COMPACT_ATOMS: atom_id res chain seq x y z
N MET A 1 22.63 53.53 5.13
CA MET A 1 21.85 52.42 5.75
C MET A 1 20.63 51.97 4.93
N LYS A 2 19.75 52.88 4.47
CA LYS A 2 18.50 52.52 3.76
C LYS A 2 18.68 51.65 2.51
N GLN A 3 19.69 51.90 1.67
CA GLN A 3 19.96 51.11 0.46
C GLN A 3 20.51 49.69 0.74
N LYS A 4 21.25 49.49 1.83
CA LYS A 4 21.72 48.15 2.25
C LYS A 4 20.54 47.32 2.77
N LEU A 5 19.64 47.93 3.55
CA LEU A 5 18.41 47.27 4.00
C LEU A 5 17.50 46.87 2.82
N LEU A 6 17.32 47.74 1.82
CA LEU A 6 16.49 47.47 0.65
C LEU A 6 17.02 46.27 -0.16
N LYS A 7 18.34 46.17 -0.34
CA LYS A 7 18.98 45.04 -1.04
C LYS A 7 18.82 43.72 -0.26
N ILE A 8 18.92 43.74 1.07
CA ILE A 8 18.74 42.54 1.90
C ILE A 8 17.29 42.04 1.79
N ILE A 9 16.31 42.94 1.88
CA ILE A 9 14.88 42.61 1.74
C ILE A 9 14.59 42.01 0.35
N LEU A 10 15.15 42.61 -0.71
CA LEU A 10 14.94 42.10 -2.07
C LEU A 10 15.54 40.71 -2.28
N VAL A 11 16.70 40.43 -1.69
CA VAL A 11 17.36 39.12 -1.74
C VAL A 11 16.56 38.06 -0.95
N THR A 12 16.00 38.43 0.22
CA THR A 12 15.19 37.48 1.02
C THR A 12 13.86 37.13 0.36
N ILE A 13 13.23 38.08 -0.32
CA ILE A 13 12.01 37.82 -1.10
C ILE A 13 12.32 36.87 -2.27
N PHE A 14 13.42 37.12 -2.99
CA PHE A 14 13.82 36.31 -4.14
C PHE A 14 14.20 34.87 -3.75
N THR A 15 14.87 34.66 -2.61
CA THR A 15 15.17 33.31 -2.11
C THR A 15 13.94 32.58 -1.59
N SER A 16 12.96 33.27 -0.98
CA SER A 16 11.70 32.63 -0.57
C SER A 16 10.86 32.13 -1.75
N LEU A 17 10.92 32.84 -2.88
CA LEU A 17 10.13 32.51 -4.08
C LEU A 17 10.67 31.25 -4.80
N LEU A 18 11.97 30.96 -4.69
CA LEU A 18 12.57 29.75 -5.26
C LEU A 18 12.15 28.45 -4.56
N ILE A 19 11.79 28.51 -3.27
CA ILE A 19 11.42 27.32 -2.47
C ILE A 19 10.03 26.80 -2.85
N ILE A 20 9.14 27.67 -3.33
CA ILE A 20 7.74 27.34 -3.65
C ILE A 20 7.63 26.57 -4.99
N PHE A 21 8.56 26.76 -5.91
CA PHE A 21 8.52 26.10 -7.23
C PHE A 21 8.91 24.61 -7.22
N THR A 22 9.54 24.11 -6.16
CA THR A 22 10.08 22.74 -6.13
C THR A 22 9.11 21.69 -5.56
N SER A 23 7.92 22.08 -5.10
CA SER A 23 6.99 21.17 -4.40
C SER A 23 5.92 20.50 -5.29
N CYS A 24 6.16 20.35 -6.60
CA CYS A 24 5.28 19.52 -7.43
C CYS A 24 6.05 18.79 -8.54
N GLN A 25 7.12 18.10 -8.19
CA GLN A 25 7.51 16.95 -9.02
C GLN A 25 6.51 15.84 -8.75
N LYS A 26 5.42 15.83 -9.53
CA LYS A 26 4.67 14.59 -9.77
C LYS A 26 5.62 13.67 -10.53
N THR A 27 6.53 13.02 -9.83
CA THR A 27 7.17 11.81 -10.34
C THR A 27 6.01 10.92 -10.76
N PRO A 28 5.92 10.49 -12.03
CA PRO A 28 4.92 9.51 -12.42
C PRO A 28 5.02 8.39 -11.39
N PRO A 29 3.94 8.00 -10.71
CA PRO A 29 4.03 6.91 -9.76
C PRO A 29 4.64 5.75 -10.55
N GLY A 30 5.85 5.33 -10.17
CA GLY A 30 6.49 4.18 -10.78
C GLY A 30 5.51 3.03 -10.74
N ILE A 31 5.61 2.10 -11.70
CA ILE A 31 4.70 0.95 -11.74
C ILE A 31 4.73 0.28 -10.36
N VAL A 32 3.61 0.34 -9.64
CA VAL A 32 3.49 -0.23 -8.30
C VAL A 32 3.41 -1.74 -8.46
N THR A 33 4.27 -2.45 -7.73
CA THR A 33 4.28 -3.92 -7.72
C THR A 33 3.38 -4.42 -6.61
N ILE A 34 2.51 -5.38 -6.91
CA ILE A 34 1.58 -6.00 -5.98
C ILE A 34 1.98 -7.45 -5.75
N ARG A 35 2.08 -7.83 -4.48
CA ARG A 35 2.38 -9.18 -4.00
C ARG A 35 1.22 -9.64 -3.13
N SER A 36 0.70 -10.82 -3.45
CA SER A 36 -0.40 -11.44 -2.73
C SER A 36 -0.04 -12.85 -2.26
N ALA A 37 -0.83 -13.37 -1.33
CA ALA A 37 -0.70 -14.75 -0.89
C ALA A 37 -2.06 -15.36 -0.55
N ASN A 38 -2.15 -16.68 -0.72
CA ASN A 38 -3.26 -17.53 -0.30
C ASN A 38 -2.71 -18.80 0.35
N SER A 39 -3.56 -19.60 0.99
CA SER A 39 -3.19 -20.95 1.41
C SER A 39 -3.22 -21.93 0.23
N THR A 40 -3.06 -23.22 0.51
CA THR A 40 -3.14 -24.28 -0.50
C THR A 40 -4.56 -24.58 -1.00
N TRP A 41 -5.58 -23.83 -0.54
CA TRP A 41 -6.96 -24.04 -0.95
C TRP A 41 -7.24 -23.44 -2.32
N ILE A 42 -7.77 -24.26 -3.23
CA ILE A 42 -8.02 -23.85 -4.62
C ILE A 42 -9.01 -22.70 -4.75
N GLN A 43 -9.98 -22.61 -3.82
CA GLN A 43 -10.96 -21.53 -3.78
C GLN A 43 -10.28 -20.18 -3.50
N GLU A 44 -9.29 -20.17 -2.60
CA GLU A 44 -8.54 -18.97 -2.25
C GLU A 44 -7.60 -18.53 -3.37
N LEU A 45 -7.01 -19.51 -4.07
CA LEU A 45 -6.25 -19.23 -5.29
C LEU A 45 -7.15 -18.56 -6.33
N PHE A 46 -8.33 -19.13 -6.59
CA PHE A 46 -9.28 -18.60 -7.58
C PHE A 46 -9.68 -17.15 -7.30
N GLN A 47 -10.11 -16.84 -6.07
CA GLN A 47 -10.48 -15.47 -5.70
C GLN A 47 -9.28 -14.51 -5.77
N THR A 48 -8.07 -14.97 -5.42
CA THR A 48 -6.84 -14.15 -5.50
C THR A 48 -6.51 -13.81 -6.95
N GLU A 49 -6.64 -14.77 -7.87
CA GLU A 49 -6.42 -14.55 -9.30
C GLU A 49 -7.43 -13.57 -9.91
N VAL A 50 -8.69 -13.62 -9.48
CA VAL A 50 -9.70 -12.63 -9.92
C VAL A 50 -9.29 -11.21 -9.53
N VAL A 51 -8.79 -11.01 -8.30
CA VAL A 51 -8.30 -9.70 -7.85
C VAL A 51 -7.02 -9.31 -8.59
N ASN A 52 -6.08 -10.24 -8.78
CA ASN A 52 -4.84 -10.03 -9.55
C ASN A 52 -5.15 -9.51 -10.95
N ILE A 53 -6.05 -10.16 -11.69
CA ILE A 53 -6.48 -9.75 -13.05
C ILE A 53 -7.07 -8.33 -13.03
N GLY A 54 -7.85 -8.01 -12.00
CA GLY A 54 -8.40 -6.66 -11.81
C GLY A 54 -7.29 -5.61 -11.65
N LEU A 55 -6.30 -5.89 -10.80
CA LEU A 55 -5.17 -5.01 -10.54
C LEU A 55 -4.26 -4.87 -11.78
N GLU A 56 -4.00 -5.95 -12.52
CA GLU A 56 -3.28 -5.88 -13.79
C GLU A 56 -3.99 -4.95 -14.79
N LYS A 57 -5.32 -5.06 -14.92
CA LYS A 57 -6.11 -4.18 -15.79
C LYS A 57 -6.11 -2.71 -15.35
N LEU A 58 -5.88 -2.45 -14.07
CA LEU A 58 -5.72 -1.09 -13.53
C LEU A 58 -4.29 -0.54 -13.71
N GLY A 59 -3.36 -1.33 -14.26
CA GLY A 59 -2.00 -0.90 -14.58
C GLY A 59 -0.96 -1.22 -13.50
N TYR A 60 -1.29 -2.03 -12.50
CA TYR A 60 -0.33 -2.53 -11.52
C TYR A 60 0.54 -3.65 -12.11
N LYS A 61 1.79 -3.78 -11.65
CA LYS A 61 2.59 -4.98 -11.88
C LYS A 61 2.24 -6.00 -10.82
N VAL A 62 1.57 -7.09 -11.18
CA VAL A 62 1.20 -8.12 -10.21
C VAL A 62 2.21 -9.26 -10.27
N GLU A 63 2.75 -9.66 -9.12
CA GLU A 63 3.56 -10.87 -8.99
C GLU A 63 2.66 -12.08 -8.78
N ARG A 64 3.14 -13.26 -9.19
CA ARG A 64 2.45 -14.51 -8.85
C ARG A 64 2.31 -14.61 -7.33
N GLN A 65 1.10 -14.85 -6.88
CA GLN A 65 0.77 -15.06 -5.48
C GLN A 65 1.58 -16.20 -4.88
N LYS A 66 1.94 -16.03 -3.61
CA LYS A 66 2.63 -17.06 -2.83
C LYS A 66 1.59 -17.97 -2.17
N GLU A 67 1.89 -19.26 -2.13
CA GLU A 67 1.14 -20.22 -1.31
C GLU A 67 1.87 -20.44 0.01
N ILE A 68 1.32 -19.92 1.11
CA ILE A 68 1.91 -19.97 2.45
C ILE A 68 0.83 -20.14 3.52
N ASP A 69 1.22 -20.58 4.72
CA ASP A 69 0.30 -20.82 5.82
C ASP A 69 -0.35 -19.52 6.35
N TYR A 70 -1.58 -19.63 6.87
CA TYR A 70 -2.35 -18.46 7.33
C TYR A 70 -1.60 -17.53 8.29
N PRO A 71 -0.91 -17.99 9.35
CA PRO A 71 -0.18 -17.09 10.24
C PRO A 71 0.91 -16.29 9.50
N ALA A 72 1.57 -16.91 8.53
CA ALA A 72 2.59 -16.25 7.71
C ALA A 72 1.97 -15.17 6.81
N ILE A 73 0.77 -15.41 6.25
CA ILE A 73 0.03 -14.40 5.48
C ILE A 73 -0.20 -13.14 6.33
N TYR A 74 -0.78 -13.28 7.53
CA TYR A 74 -1.08 -12.12 8.39
C TYR A 74 0.17 -11.37 8.83
N ILE A 75 1.24 -12.09 9.22
CA ILE A 75 2.51 -11.47 9.61
C ILE A 75 3.14 -10.72 8.43
N SER A 76 3.15 -11.32 7.23
CA SER A 76 3.68 -10.68 6.02
C SER A 76 2.89 -9.45 5.62
N LEU A 77 1.56 -9.45 5.75
CA LEU A 77 0.74 -8.25 5.55
C LEU A 77 1.09 -7.16 6.56
N ALA A 78 1.18 -7.51 7.85
CA ALA A 78 1.48 -6.56 8.92
C ALA A 78 2.88 -5.92 8.81
N ASN A 79 3.81 -6.64 8.18
CA ASN A 79 5.18 -6.20 7.90
C ASN A 79 5.33 -5.45 6.57
N GLY A 80 4.32 -5.48 5.67
CA GLY A 80 4.39 -4.88 4.34
C GLY A 80 5.16 -5.72 3.30
N ASP A 81 5.35 -7.02 3.57
CA ASP A 81 5.92 -7.97 2.61
C ASP A 81 4.92 -8.38 1.53
N LEU A 82 3.62 -8.25 1.84
CA LEU A 82 2.48 -8.46 0.96
C LEU A 82 1.61 -7.20 0.94
N GLU A 83 1.00 -6.91 -0.19
CA GLU A 83 0.08 -5.78 -0.35
C GLU A 83 -1.36 -6.14 0.01
N TYR A 84 -1.79 -7.38 -0.27
CA TYR A 84 -3.11 -7.88 0.15
C TYR A 84 -3.17 -9.40 0.19
N SER A 85 -4.20 -9.92 0.85
CA SER A 85 -4.67 -11.29 0.70
C SER A 85 -6.19 -11.28 0.64
N THR A 86 -6.76 -12.26 -0.05
CA THR A 86 -8.19 -12.51 -0.06
C THR A 86 -8.64 -13.38 1.12
N VAL A 87 -7.70 -13.80 1.96
CA VAL A 87 -7.92 -14.73 3.06
C VAL A 87 -8.24 -13.97 4.35
N TYR A 88 -9.53 -13.93 4.68
CA TYR A 88 -9.99 -13.55 6.01
C TYR A 88 -11.36 -14.19 6.28
N TYR A 89 -11.35 -15.30 7.01
CA TYR A 89 -12.56 -16.01 7.41
C TYR A 89 -12.96 -15.56 8.81
N GLU A 90 -14.08 -14.88 8.92
CA GLU A 90 -14.63 -14.46 10.20
C GLU A 90 -15.65 -15.48 10.72
N PRO A 91 -15.54 -15.96 11.97
CA PRO A 91 -14.59 -15.55 13.03
C PRO A 91 -13.30 -16.39 13.09
N GLN A 92 -13.14 -17.40 12.22
CA GLN A 92 -12.11 -18.44 12.34
C GLN A 92 -10.68 -17.87 12.38
N HIS A 93 -10.41 -16.77 11.67
CA HIS A 93 -9.08 -16.18 11.54
C HIS A 93 -8.86 -14.99 12.47
N ASN A 94 -9.77 -14.72 13.40
CA ASN A 94 -9.65 -13.58 14.31
C ASN A 94 -8.34 -13.63 15.10
N GLU A 95 -7.96 -14.79 15.66
CA GLU A 95 -6.72 -14.89 16.43
C GLU A 95 -5.45 -14.51 15.63
N PHE A 96 -5.39 -14.88 14.35
CA PHE A 96 -4.27 -14.49 13.49
C PHE A 96 -4.26 -12.98 13.22
N PHE A 97 -5.43 -12.39 12.98
CA PHE A 97 -5.59 -10.96 12.78
C PHE A 97 -5.17 -10.15 14.02
N GLU A 98 -5.61 -10.58 15.22
CA GLU A 98 -5.22 -10.01 16.51
C GLU A 98 -3.70 -10.05 16.72
N ASN A 99 -3.11 -11.23 16.54
CA ASN A 99 -1.69 -11.47 16.79
C ASN A 99 -0.79 -10.72 15.81
N ALA A 100 -1.27 -10.43 14.60
CA ALA A 100 -0.55 -9.62 13.61
C ALA A 100 -0.69 -8.10 13.83
N GLY A 101 -1.33 -7.67 14.92
CA GLY A 101 -1.44 -6.25 15.29
C GLY A 101 -2.76 -5.60 14.91
N ARG A 102 -3.71 -6.37 14.37
CA ARG A 102 -5.12 -5.97 14.20
C ARG A 102 -5.25 -4.65 13.41
N GLU A 103 -6.20 -3.79 13.73
CA GLU A 103 -6.45 -2.52 13.02
C GLU A 103 -5.28 -1.51 13.12
N LYS A 104 -4.26 -1.76 13.96
CA LYS A 104 -3.04 -0.94 13.96
C LYS A 104 -2.12 -1.24 12.77
N LYS A 105 -2.31 -2.39 12.13
CA LYS A 105 -1.41 -2.92 11.09
C LYS A 105 -2.13 -3.42 9.85
N LEU A 106 -3.37 -3.86 10.01
CA LEU A 106 -4.16 -4.55 9.00
C LEU A 106 -5.53 -3.91 8.87
N GLU A 107 -6.11 -3.99 7.69
CA GLU A 107 -7.47 -3.54 7.43
C GLU A 107 -8.20 -4.63 6.65
N GLY A 108 -9.37 -5.05 7.13
CA GLY A 108 -10.28 -5.90 6.38
C GLY A 108 -11.11 -5.03 5.42
N VAL A 109 -11.03 -5.31 4.12
CA VAL A 109 -11.69 -4.48 3.09
C VAL A 109 -12.66 -5.31 2.27
N GLY A 110 -13.94 -4.92 2.33
CA GLY A 110 -15.00 -5.50 1.50
C GLY A 110 -15.40 -6.93 1.90
N ILE A 111 -16.37 -7.48 1.18
CA ILE A 111 -16.83 -8.86 1.31
C ILE A 111 -16.69 -9.52 -0.06
N LEU A 112 -15.85 -10.55 -0.16
CA LEU A 112 -15.65 -11.30 -1.41
C LEU A 112 -16.72 -12.38 -1.61
N THR A 113 -17.04 -13.10 -0.52
CA THR A 113 -18.05 -14.16 -0.53
C THR A 113 -18.99 -13.93 0.65
N PRO A 114 -20.28 -13.65 0.40
CA PRO A 114 -21.26 -13.51 1.46
C PRO A 114 -21.57 -14.87 2.11
N ASN A 115 -22.02 -14.83 3.38
CA ASN A 115 -22.50 -16.00 4.13
C ASN A 115 -23.85 -16.52 3.61
#